data_AF-A0A3C0W2V6-F1
#
_entry.id   AF-A0A3C0W2V6-F1
#
_cell.length_a   1.000
_cell.length_b   1.000
_cell.length_c   1.000
_cell.angle_alpha   90.00
_cell.angle_beta   90.00
_cell.angle_gamma   90.00
#
_symmetry.space_group_name_H-M   'P 1'
#
loop_
_entity.id
_entity.type
_entity.pdbx_description
1 polymer ?
#
loop_
_entity_poly.entity_id
_entity_poly.type
_entity_poly.pdbx_seq_one_letter_code
_entity_poly.pdbx_strand_id
1 'polypeptide(L)'
;MAVRRLTALAASLLFLAGCDNGGSAVQTRDRSTAEPVGLSSAAETDMAGVAAPVEAAKPAVTANRRETADAKVQRLYERNGADFGARSPDEYLQKVRSFTEATPKGTETVKRANGDTLFYQAATNTFAVVDRNGVPRTMFKPDDGPAYWAQQKERAPTFGQRRNAARTTE
;
A
#
# COMPACT_ATOMS: atom_id res chain seq x y z
N MET A 1 51.68 27.86 -15.92
CA MET A 1 51.17 28.48 -17.16
C MET A 1 49.67 28.65 -17.02
N ALA A 2 49.21 29.90 -17.01
CA ALA A 2 47.81 30.26 -17.02
C ALA A 2 47.35 30.46 -18.46
N VAL A 3 46.17 29.97 -18.83
CA VAL A 3 45.42 30.51 -19.97
C VAL A 3 43.96 30.63 -19.55
N ARG A 4 43.57 31.87 -19.24
CA ARG A 4 42.17 32.32 -19.19
C ARG A 4 41.72 32.59 -20.62
N ARG A 5 40.49 32.20 -20.98
CA ARG A 5 39.73 32.87 -22.04
C ARG A 5 38.28 33.09 -21.60
N LEU A 6 38.00 34.37 -21.32
CA LEU A 6 36.74 35.10 -21.55
C LEU A 6 36.25 34.81 -23.00
N THR A 7 34.99 34.86 -23.45
CA THR A 7 33.69 35.45 -23.03
C THR A 7 32.72 35.05 -24.15
N ALA A 8 31.43 34.89 -23.89
CA ALA A 8 30.37 35.52 -24.71
C ALA A 8 28.98 35.28 -24.12
N LEU A 9 28.30 36.39 -23.87
CA LEU A 9 26.88 36.55 -23.61
C LEU A 9 26.04 36.00 -24.77
N ALA A 10 24.94 35.30 -24.46
CA ALA A 10 23.74 35.30 -25.31
C ALA A 10 22.51 35.14 -24.41
N ALA A 11 21.97 36.29 -23.99
CA ALA A 11 20.64 36.36 -23.41
C ALA A 11 19.61 36.16 -24.54
N SER A 12 18.77 35.13 -24.44
CA SER A 12 17.62 34.95 -25.32
C SER A 12 16.33 35.09 -24.51
N LEU A 13 15.47 35.94 -25.06
CA LEU A 13 14.24 36.49 -24.51
C LEU A 13 13.11 35.47 -24.35
N LEU A 14 12.15 35.88 -23.51
CA LEU A 14 10.89 35.26 -23.11
C LEU A 14 10.07 34.66 -24.27
N PHE A 15 9.44 33.52 -23.99
CA PHE A 15 8.06 33.25 -24.42
C PHE A 15 7.25 32.74 -23.21
N LEU A 16 6.46 33.63 -22.62
CA LEU A 16 5.31 33.25 -21.80
C LEU A 16 4.20 32.81 -22.75
N ALA A 17 4.03 31.51 -22.92
CA ALA A 17 2.78 30.94 -23.42
C ALA A 17 2.02 30.42 -22.21
N GLY A 18 1.04 31.21 -21.76
CA GLY A 18 0.03 30.74 -20.82
C GLY A 18 -0.84 29.68 -21.50
N CYS A 19 -0.81 28.46 -20.97
CA CYS A 19 -1.88 27.51 -21.19
C CYS A 19 -2.83 27.62 -19.99
N ASP A 20 -3.88 28.39 -20.19
CA ASP A 20 -5.12 28.33 -19.45
C ASP A 20 -5.61 26.87 -19.50
N ASN A 21 -5.46 26.14 -18.39
CA ASN A 21 -6.08 24.83 -18.25
C ASN A 21 -7.56 25.07 -17.98
N GLY A 22 -8.29 25.23 -19.08
CA GLY A 22 -9.70 25.55 -19.15
C GLY A 22 -10.53 24.74 -18.17
N GLY A 23 -11.40 25.48 -17.47
CA GLY A 23 -12.38 24.92 -16.55
C GLY A 23 -13.21 23.85 -17.23
N SER A 24 -13.09 22.62 -16.72
CA SER A 24 -14.01 21.54 -17.08
C SER A 24 -15.40 21.90 -16.53
N ALA A 25 -16.26 22.36 -17.43
CA ALA A 25 -17.68 22.53 -17.19
C ALA A 25 -18.32 21.15 -16.95
N VAL A 26 -18.72 20.89 -15.71
CA VAL A 26 -19.64 19.80 -15.38
C VAL A 26 -20.98 20.11 -16.03
N GLN A 27 -21.30 19.35 -17.07
CA GLN A 27 -22.60 19.40 -17.74
C GLN A 27 -23.61 18.69 -16.83
N THR A 28 -24.30 19.47 -15.99
CA THR A 28 -25.48 19.00 -15.26
C THR A 28 -26.57 18.72 -16.28
N ARG A 29 -26.77 17.44 -16.60
CA ARG A 29 -27.95 17.01 -17.35
C ARG A 29 -29.15 17.19 -16.43
N ASP A 30 -29.81 18.31 -16.58
CA ASP A 30 -31.18 18.55 -16.16
C ASP A 30 -32.05 17.46 -16.80
N ARG A 31 -32.47 16.47 -16.00
CA ARG A 31 -33.50 15.51 -16.38
C ARG A 31 -34.79 16.00 -15.76
N SER A 32 -35.53 16.76 -16.58
CA SER A 32 -36.89 17.18 -16.32
C SER A 32 -37.74 16.04 -15.77
N THR A 33 -38.33 16.32 -14.62
CA THR A 33 -39.68 15.91 -14.15
C THR A 33 -40.47 14.97 -15.06
N ALA A 34 -40.66 13.73 -14.59
CA ALA A 34 -41.88 12.96 -14.81
C ALA A 34 -42.00 11.86 -13.74
N GLU A 35 -42.87 12.08 -12.76
CA GLU A 35 -43.61 11.06 -12.02
C GLU A 35 -45.10 11.48 -12.07
N PRO A 36 -46.10 10.61 -11.82
CA PRO A 36 -46.03 9.23 -11.31
C PRO A 36 -46.90 8.23 -12.09
N VAL A 37 -46.84 6.95 -11.67
CA VAL A 37 -47.88 5.88 -11.64
C VAL A 37 -47.45 4.54 -12.25
N GLY A 38 -47.54 3.48 -11.45
CA GLY A 38 -47.40 2.10 -11.91
C GLY A 38 -47.09 1.11 -10.80
N LEU A 39 -48.13 0.55 -10.20
CA LEU A 39 -48.11 -0.40 -9.09
C LEU A 39 -47.50 -1.77 -9.47
N SER A 40 -46.74 -2.32 -8.53
CA SER A 40 -46.63 -3.74 -8.16
C SER A 40 -46.23 -4.75 -9.25
N SER A 41 -44.92 -4.96 -9.41
CA SER A 41 -44.39 -6.18 -10.03
C SER A 41 -44.37 -7.32 -9.01
N ALA A 42 -45.05 -8.41 -9.35
CA ALA A 42 -45.20 -9.61 -8.57
C ALA A 42 -43.86 -10.35 -8.41
N ALA A 43 -43.81 -11.10 -7.32
CA ALA A 43 -42.68 -11.87 -6.85
C ALA A 43 -42.16 -12.88 -7.87
N GLU A 44 -40.83 -12.93 -8.01
CA GLU A 44 -40.13 -14.17 -8.26
C GLU A 44 -39.00 -14.30 -7.24
N THR A 45 -39.11 -15.38 -6.48
CA THR A 45 -38.17 -15.86 -5.47
C THR A 45 -36.85 -16.20 -6.14
N ASP A 46 -35.77 -15.50 -5.77
CA ASP A 46 -34.42 -15.99 -6.04
C ASP A 46 -33.50 -15.79 -4.83
N MET A 47 -33.20 -16.93 -4.23
CA MET A 47 -32.02 -17.24 -3.43
C MET A 47 -31.65 -16.25 -2.31
N ALA A 48 -32.21 -16.51 -1.13
CA ALA A 48 -31.56 -16.19 0.14
C ALA A 48 -30.25 -16.98 0.25
N GLY A 49 -29.20 -16.51 -0.44
CA GLY A 49 -27.84 -16.72 -0.02
C GLY A 49 -27.73 -16.13 1.37
N VAL A 50 -27.48 -16.98 2.36
CA VAL A 50 -27.21 -16.58 3.74
C VAL A 50 -26.00 -15.65 3.70
N ALA A 51 -26.26 -14.34 3.63
CA ALA A 51 -25.27 -13.32 3.92
C ALA A 51 -24.96 -13.47 5.41
N ALA A 52 -23.94 -14.28 5.70
CA ALA A 52 -23.29 -14.27 6.99
C ALA A 52 -22.99 -12.80 7.32
N PRO A 53 -23.23 -12.36 8.57
CA PRO A 53 -22.97 -10.98 8.94
C PRO A 53 -21.50 -10.69 8.63
N VAL A 54 -21.26 -9.61 7.90
CA VAL A 54 -19.92 -9.03 7.72
C VAL A 54 -19.45 -8.54 9.08
N GLU A 55 -19.00 -9.48 9.91
CA GLU A 55 -18.14 -9.23 11.05
C GLU A 55 -17.07 -8.28 10.56
N ALA A 56 -16.95 -7.10 11.17
CA ALA A 56 -16.14 -6.00 10.67
C ALA A 56 -14.72 -6.48 10.37
N ALA A 57 -14.48 -6.83 9.11
CA ALA A 57 -13.31 -7.59 8.72
C ALA A 57 -12.10 -6.67 8.91
N LYS A 58 -11.10 -7.18 9.64
CA LYS A 58 -9.82 -6.48 9.78
C LYS A 58 -9.34 -6.08 8.38
N PRO A 59 -8.82 -4.85 8.20
CA PRO A 59 -8.39 -4.40 6.89
C PRO A 59 -7.34 -5.36 6.32
N ALA A 60 -7.46 -5.67 5.04
CA ALA A 60 -6.58 -6.59 4.31
C ALA A 60 -5.09 -6.27 4.51
N VAL A 61 -4.75 -4.98 4.46
CA VAL A 61 -3.44 -4.41 4.77
C VAL A 61 -3.62 -3.04 5.39
N THR A 62 -2.59 -2.54 6.06
CA THR A 62 -2.61 -1.19 6.64
C THR A 62 -2.79 -0.11 5.57
N ALA A 63 -3.87 0.68 5.66
CA ALA A 63 -4.12 1.86 4.82
C ALA A 63 -3.61 3.16 5.47
N ASN A 64 -3.48 4.23 4.69
CA ASN A 64 -3.23 5.58 5.21
C ASN A 64 -3.97 6.63 4.36
N ARG A 65 -3.97 7.90 4.79
CA ARG A 65 -4.72 8.98 4.10
C ARG A 65 -4.34 9.15 2.62
N ARG A 66 -3.13 8.76 2.22
CA ARG A 66 -2.59 8.91 0.85
C ARG A 66 -2.76 7.66 0.00
N GLU A 67 -3.17 6.52 0.59
CA GLU A 67 -3.24 5.25 -0.12
C GLU A 67 -4.30 4.34 0.53
N THR A 68 -5.28 3.96 -0.27
CA THR A 68 -6.32 3.00 0.11
C THR A 68 -5.73 1.60 0.29
N ALA A 69 -6.44 0.73 1.02
CA ALA A 69 -5.99 -0.66 1.21
C ALA A 69 -5.85 -1.39 -0.13
N ASP A 70 -6.84 -1.26 -1.03
CA ASP A 70 -6.84 -1.95 -2.32
C ASP A 70 -5.70 -1.48 -3.24
N ALA A 71 -5.47 -0.17 -3.33
CA ALA A 71 -4.35 0.39 -4.09
C ALA A 71 -3.00 -0.12 -3.53
N LYS A 72 -2.90 -0.24 -2.21
CA LYS A 72 -1.71 -0.82 -1.59
C LYS A 72 -1.55 -2.30 -1.90
N VAL A 73 -2.62 -3.09 -1.86
CA VAL A 73 -2.58 -4.52 -2.22
C VAL A 73 -2.10 -4.68 -3.65
N GLN A 74 -2.66 -3.92 -4.59
CA GLN A 74 -2.23 -3.89 -5.99
C GLN A 74 -0.73 -3.62 -6.11
N ARG A 75 -0.23 -2.55 -5.49
CA ARG A 75 1.21 -2.20 -5.53
C ARG A 75 2.10 -3.29 -4.91
N LEU A 76 1.67 -3.91 -3.80
CA LEU A 76 2.45 -4.98 -3.16
C LEU A 76 2.49 -6.23 -4.03
N TYR A 77 1.39 -6.54 -4.72
CA TYR A 77 1.30 -7.63 -5.68
C TYR A 77 2.19 -7.40 -6.90
N GLU A 78 2.14 -6.21 -7.52
CA GLU A 78 2.98 -5.89 -8.68
C GLU A 78 4.47 -6.05 -8.36
N ARG A 79 4.88 -5.69 -7.15
CA ARG A 79 6.29 -5.76 -6.76
C ARG A 79 6.75 -7.15 -6.33
N ASN A 80 5.92 -7.90 -5.59
CA ASN A 80 6.37 -9.14 -4.93
C ASN A 80 5.54 -10.37 -5.31
N GLY A 81 4.43 -10.22 -6.04
CA GLY A 81 3.47 -11.29 -6.31
C GLY A 81 4.07 -12.47 -7.06
N ALA A 82 4.92 -12.18 -8.05
CA ALA A 82 5.62 -13.20 -8.84
C ALA A 82 6.51 -14.11 -7.96
N ASP A 83 7.18 -13.56 -6.94
CA ASP A 83 8.06 -14.33 -6.05
C ASP A 83 7.32 -15.39 -5.23
N PHE A 84 6.00 -15.22 -5.06
CA PHE A 84 5.12 -16.16 -4.37
C PHE A 84 4.21 -16.93 -5.31
N GLY A 85 4.42 -16.83 -6.62
CA GLY A 85 3.60 -17.48 -7.65
C GLY A 85 2.14 -17.04 -7.62
N ALA A 86 1.84 -15.84 -7.12
CA ALA A 86 0.49 -15.29 -7.13
C ALA A 86 0.14 -14.78 -8.53
N ARG A 87 -1.08 -15.06 -8.98
CA ARG A 87 -1.60 -14.67 -10.30
C ARG A 87 -2.52 -13.46 -10.25
N SER A 88 -2.90 -13.03 -9.05
CA SER A 88 -3.74 -11.86 -8.82
C SER A 88 -3.39 -11.19 -7.47
N PRO A 89 -3.79 -9.92 -7.29
CA PRO A 89 -3.64 -9.23 -6.02
C PRO A 89 -4.34 -9.95 -4.86
N ASP A 90 -5.51 -10.54 -5.11
CA ASP A 90 -6.27 -11.30 -4.11
C ASP A 90 -5.55 -12.58 -3.71
N GLU A 91 -4.97 -13.32 -4.67
CA GLU A 91 -4.21 -14.53 -4.36
C GLU A 91 -2.96 -14.19 -3.55
N TYR A 92 -2.28 -13.09 -3.90
CA TYR A 92 -1.14 -12.62 -3.13
C TYR A 92 -1.54 -12.22 -1.70
N LEU A 93 -2.66 -11.51 -1.54
CA LEU A 93 -3.19 -11.13 -0.24
C LEU A 93 -3.59 -12.35 0.61
N GLN A 94 -4.18 -13.39 0.01
CA GLN A 94 -4.44 -14.65 0.69
C GLN A 94 -3.14 -15.27 1.22
N LYS A 95 -2.08 -15.33 0.40
CA LYS A 95 -0.77 -15.82 0.85
C LYS A 95 -0.17 -14.97 1.98
N VAL A 96 -0.30 -13.64 1.91
CA VAL A 96 0.10 -12.73 3.00
C VAL A 96 -0.60 -13.12 4.30
N ARG A 97 -1.93 -13.23 4.27
CA ARG A 97 -2.73 -13.59 5.46
C ARG A 97 -2.34 -14.97 5.99
N SER A 98 -2.24 -15.97 5.11
CA SER A 98 -1.83 -17.33 5.51
C SER A 98 -0.48 -17.32 6.22
N PHE A 99 0.51 -16.57 5.71
CA PHE A 99 1.82 -16.50 6.35
C PHE A 99 1.80 -15.76 7.70
N THR A 100 1.02 -14.68 7.81
CA THR A 100 1.02 -13.85 9.03
C THR A 100 0.08 -14.34 10.12
N GLU A 101 -0.98 -15.07 9.77
CA GLU A 101 -1.99 -15.57 10.72
C GLU A 101 -1.74 -17.04 11.10
N ALA A 102 -1.33 -17.86 10.13
CA ALA A 102 -0.97 -19.26 10.34
C ALA A 102 0.54 -19.43 10.17
N THR A 103 1.30 -18.71 11.01
CA THR A 103 2.76 -18.62 10.90
C THR A 103 3.41 -20.01 10.82
N PRO A 104 4.12 -20.32 9.72
CA PRO A 104 4.76 -21.61 9.54
C PRO A 104 5.80 -21.91 10.64
N LYS A 105 5.99 -23.20 10.93
CA LYS A 105 7.06 -23.63 11.85
C LYS A 105 8.43 -23.17 11.36
N GLY A 106 9.29 -22.79 12.31
CA GLY A 106 10.62 -22.27 12.02
C GLY A 106 10.65 -20.80 11.56
N THR A 107 9.52 -20.09 11.63
CA THR A 107 9.50 -18.63 11.44
C THR A 107 10.03 -17.94 12.69
N GLU A 108 11.09 -17.17 12.55
CA GLU A 108 11.58 -16.26 13.59
C GLU A 108 10.74 -14.99 13.62
N THR A 109 10.58 -14.40 14.82
CA THR A 109 9.89 -13.11 14.98
C THR A 109 10.69 -12.14 15.83
N VAL A 110 10.50 -10.84 15.58
CA VAL A 110 11.04 -9.78 16.44
C VAL A 110 10.06 -8.61 16.50
N LYS A 111 9.92 -8.00 17.68
CA LYS A 111 9.05 -6.83 17.88
C LYS A 111 9.87 -5.55 17.78
N ARG A 112 9.43 -4.61 16.94
CA ARG A 112 10.02 -3.26 16.85
C ARG A 112 9.53 -2.37 17.98
N ALA A 113 10.28 -1.31 18.28
CA ALA A 113 9.92 -0.30 19.28
C ALA A 113 8.57 0.40 19.01
N ASN A 114 8.15 0.49 17.74
CA ASN A 114 6.85 1.07 17.36
C ASN A 114 5.66 0.09 17.52
N GLY A 115 5.92 -1.14 17.95
CA GLY A 115 4.92 -2.19 18.15
C GLY A 115 4.66 -3.09 16.94
N ASP A 116 5.27 -2.85 15.78
CA ASP A 116 5.20 -3.77 14.65
C ASP A 116 5.92 -5.08 14.99
N THR A 117 5.41 -6.21 14.48
CA THR A 117 6.05 -7.53 14.57
C THR A 117 6.57 -7.95 13.20
N LEU A 118 7.81 -8.42 13.15
CA LEU A 118 8.48 -8.88 11.94
C LEU A 118 8.51 -10.39 11.98
N PHE A 119 8.40 -10.99 10.82
CA PHE A 119 8.39 -12.43 10.62
C PHE A 119 9.43 -12.76 9.57
N TYR A 120 10.25 -13.78 9.81
CA TYR A 120 11.17 -14.30 8.81
C TYR A 120 11.22 -15.81 8.84
N GLN A 121 10.94 -16.45 7.70
CA GLN A 121 11.09 -17.89 7.53
C GLN A 121 12.23 -18.17 6.55
N ALA A 122 13.32 -18.77 7.06
CA ALA A 122 14.50 -19.07 6.25
C ALA A 122 14.22 -20.09 5.14
N ALA A 123 13.37 -21.09 5.40
CA ALA A 123 13.09 -22.18 4.45
C ALA A 123 12.48 -21.69 3.12
N THR A 124 11.66 -20.65 3.16
CA THR A 124 11.00 -20.07 1.98
C THR A 124 11.57 -18.71 1.60
N ASN A 125 12.55 -18.23 2.36
CA ASN A 125 13.03 -16.86 2.33
C ASN A 125 11.89 -15.83 2.41
N THR A 126 10.90 -16.04 3.28
CA THR A 126 9.73 -15.14 3.38
C THR A 126 9.92 -14.17 4.53
N PHE A 127 9.84 -12.87 4.23
CA PHE A 127 9.79 -11.81 5.23
C PHE A 127 8.41 -11.13 5.22
N ALA A 128 7.87 -10.83 6.40
CA ALA A 128 6.65 -10.04 6.54
C ALA A 128 6.72 -9.06 7.73
N VAL A 129 5.90 -8.02 7.65
CA VAL A 129 5.70 -7.07 8.76
C VAL A 129 4.22 -6.97 9.04
N VAL A 130 3.85 -7.08 10.31
CA VAL A 130 2.50 -6.88 10.82
C VAL A 130 2.53 -5.73 11.81
N ASP A 131 1.53 -4.86 11.77
CA ASP A 131 1.46 -3.76 12.74
C ASP A 131 1.03 -4.22 14.14
N ARG A 132 1.03 -3.29 15.09
CA ARG A 132 0.62 -3.59 16.47
C ARG A 132 -0.82 -4.10 16.63
N ASN A 133 -1.68 -3.88 15.64
CA ASN A 133 -3.08 -4.30 15.63
C ASN A 133 -3.28 -5.66 14.93
N GLY A 134 -2.19 -6.29 14.48
CA GLY A 134 -2.26 -7.55 13.74
C GLY A 134 -2.56 -7.35 12.25
N VAL A 135 -2.47 -6.13 11.72
CA VAL A 135 -2.75 -5.85 10.31
C VAL A 135 -1.46 -5.94 9.49
N PRO A 136 -1.39 -6.77 8.43
CA PRO A 136 -0.22 -6.86 7.58
C PRO A 136 0.16 -5.50 6.94
N ARG A 137 1.46 -5.22 6.91
CA ARG A 137 2.03 -4.05 6.22
C ARG A 137 2.65 -4.42 4.88
N THR A 138 3.35 -5.55 4.81
CA THR A 138 4.06 -6.04 3.61
C THR A 138 4.46 -7.51 3.79
N MET A 139 4.73 -8.18 2.67
CA MET A 139 5.43 -9.46 2.57
C MET A 139 6.32 -9.44 1.32
N PHE A 140 7.50 -10.07 1.35
CA PHE A 140 8.39 -10.20 0.19
C PHE A 140 9.50 -11.22 0.48
N LYS A 141 10.25 -11.61 -0.56
CA LYS A 141 11.49 -12.40 -0.42
C LYS A 141 12.69 -11.45 -0.46
N PRO A 142 13.46 -11.28 0.62
CA PRO A 142 14.63 -10.40 0.58
C PRO A 142 15.76 -11.01 -0.26
N ASP A 143 16.45 -10.19 -1.05
CA ASP A 143 17.58 -10.61 -1.87
C ASP A 143 18.72 -11.21 -1.03
N ASP A 144 19.03 -10.59 0.11
CA ASP A 144 20.10 -11.00 1.02
C ASP A 144 19.68 -12.09 2.04
N GLY A 145 18.45 -12.60 1.94
CA GLY A 145 17.95 -13.70 2.75
C GLY A 145 18.23 -13.56 4.26
N PRO A 146 18.93 -14.52 4.91
CA PRO A 146 19.22 -14.48 6.34
C PRO A 146 20.02 -13.24 6.78
N ALA A 147 20.85 -12.67 5.91
CA ALA A 147 21.61 -11.45 6.23
C ALA A 147 20.67 -10.24 6.36
N TYR A 148 19.63 -10.16 5.52
CA TYR A 148 18.57 -9.15 5.67
C TYR A 148 17.89 -9.30 7.04
N TRP A 149 17.58 -10.53 7.45
CA TRP A 149 16.95 -10.79 8.74
C TRP A 149 17.82 -10.39 9.93
N ALA A 150 19.11 -10.70 9.90
CA ALA A 150 20.06 -10.28 10.93
C ALA A 150 20.07 -8.75 11.09
N GLN A 151 20.10 -8.01 9.98
CA GLN A 151 20.04 -6.55 9.99
C GLN A 151 18.70 -6.02 10.55
N GLN A 152 17.58 -6.67 10.23
CA GLN A 152 16.28 -6.28 10.79
C GLN A 152 16.23 -6.46 12.31
N LYS A 153 16.80 -7.54 12.85
CA LYS A 153 16.90 -7.78 14.30
C LYS A 153 17.70 -6.69 15.01
N GLU A 154 18.86 -6.33 14.46
CA GLU A 154 19.72 -5.28 15.01
C GLU A 154 19.01 -3.91 15.04
N ARG A 155 18.25 -3.59 14.00
CA ARG A 155 17.56 -2.29 13.86
C ARG A 155 16.24 -2.21 14.64
N ALA A 156 15.65 -3.35 15.02
CA ALA A 156 14.32 -3.37 15.63
C ALA A 156 14.17 -2.52 16.91
N PRO A 157 15.14 -2.49 17.84
CA PRO A 157 15.03 -1.70 19.08
C PRO A 157 15.06 -0.19 18.85
N THR A 158 15.74 0.28 17.81
CA THR A 158 15.93 1.72 17.53
C THR A 158 15.02 2.24 16.41
N PHE A 159 14.17 1.37 15.85
CA PHE A 159 13.29 1.71 14.74
C PHE A 159 12.39 2.90 15.08
N GLY A 160 12.46 3.95 14.25
CA GLY A 160 11.65 5.17 14.39
C GLY A 160 12.18 6.21 15.38
N GLN A 161 13.23 5.92 16.18
CA GLN A 161 13.70 6.85 17.21
C GLN A 161 14.44 8.07 16.64
N ARG A 162 15.21 7.92 15.55
CA ARG A 162 16.00 9.01 14.96
C ARG A 162 15.16 10.19 14.43
N ARG A 163 13.87 9.97 14.14
CA ARG A 163 12.96 11.01 13.63
C ARG A 163 12.32 11.88 14.73
N ASN A 164 12.54 11.56 16.01
CA ASN A 164 12.01 12.31 17.13
C ASN A 164 13.07 13.23 17.75
N ALA A 165 14.36 12.86 17.73
CA ALA A 165 15.43 13.68 18.29
C ALA A 165 15.65 15.01 17.53
N ALA A 166 15.40 15.04 16.21
CA ALA A 166 15.55 16.25 15.39
C ALA A 166 14.34 17.22 15.45
N ARG A 167 13.25 16.85 16.15
CA ARG A 167 12.03 17.69 16.25
C ARG A 167 11.89 18.42 17.59
N THR A 168 12.81 18.21 18.52
CA THR A 168 12.78 18.83 19.87
C THR A 168 13.80 19.96 20.00
N THR A 169 14.39 20.41 18.89
CA THR A 169 15.41 21.48 18.86
C THR A 169 15.03 22.54 17.84
N GLU A 170 13.80 23.03 17.94
CA GLU A 170 13.32 24.29 17.35
C GLU A 170 12.45 25.02 18.38
#